data_AF-A0A495YQ85-F1
#
_entry.id   AF-A0A495YQ85-F1
#
_cell.length_a   1.000
_cell.length_b   1.000
_cell.length_c   1.000
_cell.angle_alpha   90.00
_cell.angle_beta   90.00
_cell.angle_gamma   90.00
#
_symmetry.space_group_name_H-M   'P 1'
#
loop_
_entity.id
_entity.type
_entity.pdbx_description
1 polymer ?
#
loop_
_entity_poly.entity_id
_entity_poly.type
_entity_poly.pdbx_seq_one_letter_code
_entity_poly.pdbx_strand_id
1 'polypeptide(L)'
;MKKKTAILIVPASADPTGLAVGQTISGSGSMGRVGMKITSVKQQTAFADQPYVLEVATLQPTWFDDANPITTISYNNERNRAAVTTCTFTS
;
A
#
# COMPACT_ATOMS: atom_id res chain seq x y z
N MET A 1 -7.96 18.92 -1.81
CA MET A 1 -7.27 17.61 -1.69
C MET A 1 -6.12 17.74 -0.70
N LYS A 2 -5.82 16.67 0.05
CA LYS A 2 -4.75 16.65 1.07
C LYS A 2 -3.88 15.41 0.88
N LYS A 3 -2.62 15.45 1.34
CA LYS A 3 -1.84 14.21 1.54
C LYS A 3 -2.50 13.43 2.67
N LYS A 4 -2.51 12.10 2.57
CA LYS A 4 -3.11 11.21 3.54
C LYS A 4 -2.15 10.09 3.92
N THR A 5 -2.43 9.46 5.05
CA THR A 5 -1.82 8.19 5.45
C THR A 5 -2.82 7.05 5.27
N ALA A 6 -2.32 5.86 4.94
CA ALA A 6 -3.13 4.67 4.79
C ALA A 6 -2.42 3.43 5.31
N ILE A 7 -3.23 2.46 5.74
CA ILE A 7 -2.82 1.09 6.02
C ILE A 7 -3.23 0.24 4.82
N LEU A 8 -2.29 -0.49 4.25
CA LEU A 8 -2.50 -1.45 3.17
C LEU A 8 -2.19 -2.86 3.66
N ILE A 9 -3.10 -3.80 3.43
CA ILE A 9 -2.85 -5.23 3.63
C ILE A 9 -2.61 -5.86 2.27
N VAL A 10 -1.46 -6.52 2.12
CA VAL A 10 -1.11 -7.30 0.92
C VAL A 10 -0.85 -8.76 1.30
N PRO A 11 -1.24 -9.73 0.45
CA PRO A 11 -1.12 -11.15 0.75
C PRO A 11 0.34 -11.58 0.88
N ALA A 12 0.63 -12.64 1.65
CA ALA A 12 1.99 -13.18 1.77
C ALA A 12 2.57 -13.72 0.45
N SER A 13 1.73 -13.99 -0.54
CA SER A 13 2.17 -14.37 -1.88
C SER A 13 2.81 -13.20 -2.65
N ALA A 14 2.75 -11.97 -2.13
CA ALA A 14 3.48 -10.85 -2.69
C ALA A 14 4.98 -11.03 -2.49
N ASP A 15 5.78 -10.70 -3.50
CA ASP A 15 7.23 -10.68 -3.40
C ASP A 15 7.65 -9.62 -2.35
N PRO A 16 8.38 -9.97 -1.28
CA PRO A 16 8.81 -9.00 -0.28
C PRO A 16 9.84 -8.00 -0.80
N THR A 17 10.49 -8.27 -1.93
CA THR A 17 11.54 -7.41 -2.49
C THR A 17 10.98 -6.03 -2.80
N GLY A 18 11.47 -5.02 -2.09
CA GLY A 18 11.02 -3.62 -2.24
C GLY A 18 9.86 -3.22 -1.30
N LEU A 19 9.33 -4.15 -0.48
CA LEU A 19 8.40 -3.83 0.60
C LEU A 19 9.17 -3.50 1.89
N ALA A 20 9.83 -2.35 1.90
CA ALA A 20 10.63 -1.90 3.04
C ALA A 20 10.35 -0.43 3.38
N VAL A 21 10.53 -0.07 4.66
CA VAL A 21 10.40 1.32 5.12
C VAL A 21 11.33 2.23 4.31
N GLY A 22 10.80 3.37 3.88
CA GLY A 22 11.52 4.34 3.07
C GLY A 22 11.35 4.16 1.56
N GLN A 23 10.91 2.98 1.10
CA GLN A 23 10.68 2.72 -0.33
C GLN A 23 9.47 3.49 -0.86
N THR A 24 9.58 3.91 -2.11
CA THR A 24 8.46 4.51 -2.86
C THR A 24 7.75 3.45 -3.67
N ILE A 25 6.44 3.42 -3.55
CA ILE A 25 5.53 2.53 -4.28
C ILE A 25 4.45 3.34 -4.98
N SER A 26 3.78 2.73 -5.96
CA SER A 26 2.67 3.31 -6.69
C SER A 26 1.39 2.56 -6.38
N GLY A 27 0.43 3.22 -5.74
CA GLY A 27 -0.93 2.70 -5.54
C GLY A 27 -1.82 3.03 -6.72
N SER A 28 -2.76 2.14 -7.05
CA SER A 28 -3.78 2.37 -8.08
C SER A 28 -5.14 1.80 -7.69
N GLY A 29 -6.19 2.37 -8.27
CA GLY A 29 -7.59 1.96 -8.11
C GLY A 29 -8.51 2.80 -9.01
N SER A 30 -9.79 2.88 -8.68
CA SER A 30 -10.80 3.62 -9.48
C SER A 30 -10.46 5.11 -9.66
N MET A 31 -9.78 5.71 -8.68
CA MET A 31 -9.38 7.13 -8.70
C MET A 31 -8.07 7.41 -9.45
N GLY A 32 -7.46 6.42 -10.10
CA GLY A 32 -6.23 6.57 -10.88
C GLY A 32 -5.00 6.00 -10.17
N ARG A 33 -3.93 6.80 -10.07
CA ARG A 33 -2.63 6.38 -9.49
C ARG A 33 -2.11 7.41 -8.48
N VAL A 34 -1.45 6.94 -7.42
CA VAL A 34 -0.81 7.79 -6.40
C VAL A 34 0.54 7.19 -5.99
N GLY A 35 1.56 8.04 -5.89
CA GLY A 35 2.85 7.68 -5.33
C GLY A 35 2.78 7.71 -3.81
N MET A 36 3.38 6.73 -3.15
CA MET A 36 3.34 6.59 -1.70
C MET A 36 4.71 6.17 -1.18
N LYS A 37 5.06 6.61 0.02
CA LYS A 37 6.24 6.16 0.74
C LYS A 37 5.83 5.21 1.86
N ILE A 38 6.47 4.06 1.94
CA ILE A 38 6.27 3.10 3.03
C ILE A 38 6.90 3.69 4.31
N THR A 39 6.08 3.83 5.35
CA THR A 39 6.49 4.34 6.68
C THR A 39 6.64 3.22 7.70
N SER A 40 5.89 2.13 7.54
CA SER A 40 6.00 0.93 8.38
C SER A 40 5.71 -0.33 7.56
N VAL A 41 6.36 -1.44 7.93
CA VAL A 41 6.10 -2.77 7.37
C VAL A 41 6.07 -3.77 8.50
N LYS A 42 5.01 -4.57 8.56
CA LYS A 42 4.88 -5.68 9.50
C LYS A 42 4.35 -6.92 8.77
N GLN A 43 5.08 -8.01 8.82
CA GLN A 43 4.54 -9.32 8.44
C GLN A 43 3.76 -9.90 9.61
N GLN A 44 2.48 -10.18 9.42
CA GLN A 44 1.61 -10.61 10.50
C GLN A 44 1.62 -12.13 10.64
N THR A 45 2.44 -12.65 11.55
CA THR A 45 2.58 -14.10 11.75
C THR A 45 1.40 -14.75 12.49
N ALA A 46 0.48 -13.95 13.05
CA ALA A 46 -0.69 -14.45 13.76
C ALA A 46 -1.78 -15.03 12.84
N PHE A 47 -1.73 -14.77 11.53
CA PHE A 47 -2.68 -15.30 10.55
C PHE A 47 -2.04 -16.38 9.70
N ALA A 48 -2.82 -17.38 9.28
CA ALA A 48 -2.33 -18.52 8.50
C ALA A 48 -1.70 -18.11 7.15
N ASP A 49 -2.23 -17.06 6.54
CA ASP A 49 -1.79 -16.48 5.27
C ASP A 49 -0.72 -15.38 5.45
N GLN A 50 -0.28 -15.12 6.68
CA GLN A 50 0.82 -14.23 7.08
C GLN A 50 1.00 -12.93 6.26
N PRO A 51 -0.05 -12.11 6.09
CA PRO A 51 -0.01 -10.97 5.17
C PRO A 51 0.98 -9.89 5.63
N TYR A 52 1.40 -9.05 4.68
CA TYR A 52 2.14 -7.84 5.01
C TYR A 52 1.16 -6.69 5.24
N VAL A 53 1.33 -6.03 6.38
CA VAL A 53 0.66 -4.78 6.74
C VAL A 53 1.65 -3.64 6.50
N LEU A 54 1.29 -2.75 5.60
CA LEU A 54 2.10 -1.60 5.20
C LEU A 54 1.40 -0.33 5.69
N GLU A 55 2.11 0.52 6.44
CA GLU A 55 1.69 1.90 6.59
C GLU A 55 2.37 2.74 5.51
N VAL A 56 1.60 3.60 4.87
CA VAL A 56 2.06 4.41 3.75
C VAL A 56 1.60 5.85 3.89
N ALA A 57 2.45 6.77 3.44
CA ALA A 57 2.11 8.19 3.30
C ALA A 57 2.10 8.56 1.82
N THR A 58 1.02 9.18 1.35
CA THR A 58 0.92 9.65 -0.04
C THR A 58 1.93 10.77 -0.30
N LEU A 59 2.67 10.69 -1.42
CA LEU A 59 3.63 11.71 -1.81
C LEU A 59 2.95 12.99 -2.32
N GLN A 60 1.76 12.86 -2.90
CA GLN A 60 0.93 13.96 -3.41
C GLN A 60 -0.50 13.87 -2.85
N PRO A 61 -1.26 14.99 -2.85
CA PRO A 61 -2.67 14.96 -2.53
C PRO A 61 -3.42 13.97 -3.43
N THR A 62 -4.43 13.30 -2.86
CA THR A 62 -5.19 12.28 -3.58
C THR A 62 -6.68 12.31 -3.28
N TRP A 63 -7.45 11.74 -4.19
CA TRP A 63 -8.88 11.47 -4.06
C TRP A 63 -9.19 10.10 -3.46
N PHE A 64 -8.19 9.20 -3.32
CA PHE A 64 -8.42 7.92 -2.65
C PHE A 64 -8.90 8.14 -1.20
N ASP A 65 -9.85 7.31 -0.79
CA ASP A 65 -10.44 7.23 0.55
C ASP A 65 -10.98 5.82 0.79
N ASP A 66 -11.67 5.59 1.91
CA ASP A 66 -12.19 4.27 2.23
C ASP A 66 -13.34 3.83 1.29
N ALA A 67 -14.07 4.78 0.70
CA ALA A 67 -15.13 4.49 -0.27
C ALA A 67 -14.56 4.20 -1.67
N ASN A 68 -13.40 4.78 -1.99
CA ASN A 68 -12.67 4.57 -3.23
C ASN A 68 -11.22 4.19 -2.89
N PRO A 69 -10.97 2.93 -2.49
CA PRO A 69 -9.68 2.51 -1.96
C PRO A 69 -8.63 2.29 -3.05
N ILE A 70 -7.39 2.18 -2.60
CA ILE A 70 -6.30 1.63 -3.40
C ILE A 70 -6.46 0.11 -3.43
N THR A 71 -6.54 -0.47 -4.62
CA THR A 71 -6.78 -1.91 -4.81
C THR A 71 -5.54 -2.67 -5.26
N THR A 72 -4.52 -1.96 -5.75
CA THR A 72 -3.28 -2.55 -6.25
C THR A 72 -2.10 -1.65 -5.93
N ILE A 73 -0.95 -2.27 -5.62
CA ILE A 73 0.33 -1.56 -5.54
C ILE A 73 1.32 -2.11 -6.57
N SER A 74 2.16 -1.23 -7.10
CA SER A 74 3.37 -1.56 -7.85
C SER A 74 4.58 -1.07 -7.06
N TYR A 75 5.60 -1.90 -6.92
CA TYR A 75 6.79 -1.64 -6.10
C TYR A 75 8.02 -2.26 -6.73
N ASN A 76 9.21 -2.05 -6.11
CA ASN A 76 10.48 -2.49 -6.67
C ASN A 76 10.70 -1.98 -8.11
N ASN A 77 10.59 -0.66 -8.30
CA ASN A 77 10.67 -0.01 -9.62
C ASN A 77 9.65 -0.58 -10.63
N GLU A 78 8.41 -0.79 -10.18
CA GLU A 78 7.29 -1.35 -10.96
C GLU A 78 7.46 -2.79 -11.46
N ARG A 79 8.53 -3.49 -11.04
CA ARG A 79 8.74 -4.90 -11.41
C ARG A 79 7.75 -5.83 -10.73
N ASN A 80 7.34 -5.47 -9.52
CA ASN A 80 6.45 -6.27 -8.70
C ASN A 80 5.09 -5.60 -8.55
N ARG A 81 4.04 -6.41 -8.51
CA ARG A 81 2.65 -5.98 -8.26
C ARG A 81 1.99 -6.87 -7.23
N ALA A 82 1.17 -6.27 -6.37
CA ALA A 82 0.36 -6.99 -5.40
C ALA A 82 -1.04 -6.38 -5.35
N ALA A 83 -2.05 -7.25 -5.22
CA ALA A 83 -3.39 -6.83 -4.88
C ALA A 83 -3.43 -6.38 -3.41
N VAL A 84 -4.13 -5.29 -3.14
CA VAL A 84 -4.39 -4.80 -1.79
C VAL A 84 -5.72 -5.39 -1.35
N THR A 85 -5.71 -6.24 -0.33
CA THR A 85 -6.92 -6.89 0.20
C THR A 85 -7.68 -5.96 1.13
N THR A 86 -7.00 -5.01 1.75
CA THR A 86 -7.62 -3.99 2.61
C THR A 86 -6.83 -2.70 2.51
N CYS A 87 -7.53 -1.58 2.32
CA CYS A 87 -6.96 -0.24 2.35
C CYS A 87 -7.82 0.61 3.29
N THR A 88 -7.19 1.24 4.28
CA THR A 88 -7.87 2.11 5.24
C THR A 88 -7.07 3.38 5.43
N PHE A 89 -7.69 4.54 5.25
CA PHE A 89 -7.06 5.84 5.45
C PHE A 89 -7.14 6.28 6.91
N THR A 90 -6.01 6.72 7.47
CA THR A 90 -5.88 6.98 8.92
C THR A 90 -5.85 8.46 9.29
N SER A 91 -5.68 9.38 8.32
CA SER A 91 -5.97 10.84 8.36
C SER A 91 -5.30 11.56 7.18
#